data_AF-A0A3D4MBH6-F1
#
_entry.id   AF-A0A3D4MBH6-F1
#
_cell.length_a   1.000
_cell.length_b   1.000
_cell.length_c   1.000
_cell.angle_alpha   90.00
_cell.angle_beta   90.00
_cell.angle_gamma   90.00
#
_symmetry.space_group_name_H-M   'P 1'
#
loop_
_entity.id
_entity.type
_entity.pdbx_description
1 polymer ?
#
loop_
_entity_poly.entity_id
_entity_poly.type
_entity_poly.pdbx_seq_one_letter_code
_entity_poly.pdbx_strand_id
1 'polypeptide(L)'
;MADNKKQAEDEGRGWHWRNTMKTVRFFSFDARAGIFVALLLVHFRIWTLCLLVLMLMIFYLLERRGLSFPAAMRSLRVWFIGTKRPGWIWTRRRKLQDTGS
;
A
#
# COMPACT_ATOMS: atom_id res chain seq x y z
N MET A 1 10.11 17.40 32.35
CA MET A 1 8.85 16.71 32.72
C MET A 1 7.75 16.86 31.68
N ALA A 2 7.47 18.06 31.15
CA ALA A 2 6.47 18.24 30.09
C ALA A 2 6.78 17.47 28.79
N ASP A 3 8.06 17.33 28.45
CA ASP A 3 8.52 16.63 27.23
C ASP A 3 8.26 15.11 27.28
N ASN A 4 8.50 14.50 28.45
CA ASN A 4 8.26 13.08 28.69
C ASN A 4 6.76 12.72 28.61
N LYS A 5 5.88 13.64 29.01
CA LYS A 5 4.42 13.43 28.94
C LYS A 5 3.91 13.46 27.51
N LYS A 6 4.45 14.36 26.68
CA LYS A 6 4.14 14.42 25.24
C LYS A 6 4.62 13.17 24.51
N GLN A 7 5.82 12.68 24.84
CA GLN A 7 6.35 11.43 24.30
C GLN A 7 5.45 10.24 24.62
N ALA A 8 5.00 10.09 25.86
CA ALA A 8 4.07 9.02 26.25
C ALA A 8 2.71 9.10 25.53
N GLU A 9 2.17 10.31 25.33
CA GLU A 9 0.93 10.53 24.57
C GLU A 9 1.09 10.25 23.06
N ASP A 10 2.25 10.52 22.48
CA ASP A 10 2.56 10.22 21.07
C ASP A 10 2.82 8.72 20.86
N GLU A 11 3.48 8.05 21.81
CA GLU A 11 3.68 6.59 21.82
C GLU A 11 2.35 5.84 21.86
N GLY A 12 1.44 6.24 22.77
CA GLY A 12 0.10 5.66 22.85
C GLY A 12 -0.73 5.84 21.57
N ARG A 13 -0.55 6.99 20.89
CA ARG A 13 -1.18 7.22 19.58
C ARG A 13 -0.60 6.34 18.48
N GLY A 14 0.68 5.95 18.55
CA GLY A 14 1.33 5.03 17.63
C GLY A 14 0.78 3.60 17.72
N TRP A 15 0.53 3.11 18.94
CA TRP A 15 0.13 1.72 19.21
C TRP A 15 -1.35 1.39 18.97
N HIS A 16 -2.15 2.38 18.56
CA HIS A 16 -3.53 2.12 18.19
C HIS A 16 -3.60 1.14 17.00
N TRP A 17 -4.35 0.04 17.14
CA TRP A 17 -4.50 -1.03 16.13
C TRP A 17 -4.87 -0.51 14.72
N ARG A 18 -5.50 0.66 14.62
CA ARG A 18 -5.78 1.35 13.35
C ARG A 18 -4.51 1.70 12.56
N ASN A 19 -3.40 1.97 13.23
CA ASN A 19 -2.13 2.32 12.60
C ASN A 19 -1.38 1.12 12.04
N THR A 20 -1.77 -0.11 12.40
CA THR A 20 -1.13 -1.34 11.91
C THR A 20 -1.24 -1.50 10.39
N MET A 21 -2.21 -0.82 9.75
CA MET A 21 -2.39 -0.81 8.29
C MET A 21 -1.55 0.24 7.55
N LYS A 22 -0.79 1.10 8.25
CA LYS A 22 0.06 2.10 7.59
C LYS A 22 1.11 1.41 6.74
N THR A 23 1.40 1.98 5.57
CA THR A 23 2.43 1.46 4.68
C THR A 23 3.80 1.60 5.33
N VAL A 24 4.64 0.57 5.18
CA VAL A 24 6.03 0.64 5.63
C VAL A 24 6.78 1.60 4.72
N ARG A 25 7.37 2.66 5.30
CA ARG A 25 8.11 3.69 4.57
C ARG A 25 9.60 3.47 4.79
N PHE A 26 10.38 3.55 3.71
CA PHE A 26 11.83 3.63 3.75
C PHE A 26 12.23 5.07 3.44
N PHE A 27 12.63 5.81 4.48
CA PHE A 27 12.76 7.27 4.45
C PHE A 27 11.45 7.93 3.97
N SER A 28 11.51 8.67 2.86
CA SER A 28 10.36 9.34 2.24
C SER A 28 9.64 8.47 1.21
N PHE A 29 10.19 7.31 0.82
CA PHE A 29 9.64 6.46 -0.23
C PHE A 29 8.96 5.20 0.35
N ASP A 30 8.11 4.55 -0.46
CA ASP A 30 7.56 3.24 -0.12
C ASP A 30 8.71 2.21 0.00
N ALA A 31 8.71 1.39 1.05
CA ALA A 31 9.78 0.42 1.30
C ALA A 31 9.99 -0.56 0.14
N ARG A 32 8.95 -0.82 -0.67
CA ARG A 32 9.03 -1.70 -1.85
C ARG A 32 9.91 -1.13 -2.95
N ALA A 33 10.01 0.20 -3.06
CA ALA A 33 10.90 0.84 -4.02
C ALA A 33 12.39 0.61 -3.68
N GLY A 34 12.71 0.29 -2.41
CA GLY A 34 14.07 -0.03 -1.97
C GLY A 34 14.67 -1.26 -2.64
N ILE A 35 13.86 -2.17 -3.19
CA ILE A 35 14.34 -3.34 -3.93
C ILE A 35 15.17 -2.92 -5.15
N PHE A 36 14.78 -1.84 -5.83
CA PHE A 36 15.52 -1.35 -6.99
C PHE A 36 16.86 -0.73 -6.59
N VAL A 37 16.92 -0.11 -5.41
CA VAL A 37 18.18 0.41 -4.84
C VAL A 37 19.11 -0.77 -4.56
N ALA A 38 18.61 -1.81 -3.90
CA ALA A 38 19.38 -3.03 -3.67
C ALA A 38 19.86 -3.68 -4.98
N LEU A 39 19.01 -3.73 -6.02
CA LEU A 39 19.36 -4.27 -7.33
C LEU A 39 20.48 -3.47 -8.01
N LEU A 40 20.45 -2.14 -7.93
CA LEU A 40 21.52 -1.28 -8.45
C LEU A 40 22.83 -1.49 -7.71
N LEU A 41 22.78 -1.68 -6.38
CA LEU A 41 23.96 -1.94 -5.56
C LEU A 41 24.61 -3.30 -5.89
N VAL A 42 23.80 -4.33 -6.15
CA VAL A 42 24.30 -5.66 -6.54
C VAL A 42 24.79 -5.68 -8.00
N HIS A 43 24.12 -4.96 -8.90
CA HIS A 43 24.42 -4.95 -10.33
C HIS A 43 24.44 -3.53 -10.88
N PHE A 44 25.59 -2.86 -10.74
CA PHE A 44 25.77 -1.49 -11.21
C PHE A 44 25.96 -1.44 -12.74
N ARG A 45 24.88 -1.17 -13.47
CA ARG A 45 24.88 -0.93 -14.92
C ARG A 45 24.00 0.28 -15.22
N ILE A 46 24.24 0.95 -16.34
CA ILE A 46 23.45 2.12 -16.75
C ILE A 46 21.96 1.76 -16.85
N TRP A 47 21.63 0.55 -17.35
CA TRP A 47 20.24 0.13 -17.47
C TRP A 47 19.56 -0.07 -16.10
N THR A 48 20.27 -0.56 -15.07
CA THR A 48 19.71 -0.71 -13.72
C THR A 48 19.50 0.64 -13.03
N LEU A 49 20.34 1.62 -13.35
CA LEU A 49 20.15 3.02 -12.95
C LEU A 49 18.90 3.61 -13.60
N CYS A 50 18.73 3.44 -14.92
CA CYS A 50 17.51 3.88 -15.61
C CYS A 50 16.25 3.21 -15.04
N LEU A 51 16.32 1.90 -14.75
CA LEU A 51 15.23 1.14 -14.12
C LEU A 51 14.88 1.73 -12.74
N LEU A 52 15.87 2.00 -11.90
CA LEU A 52 15.68 2.59 -10.57
C LEU A 52 14.99 3.95 -10.66
N VAL A 53 15.47 4.84 -11.53
CA VAL A 53 14.87 6.17 -11.71
C VAL A 53 13.42 6.07 -12.19
N LEU A 54 13.16 5.20 -13.17
CA LEU A 54 11.80 4.97 -13.69
C LEU A 54 10.85 4.48 -12.58
N MET A 55 11.29 3.52 -11.77
CA MET A 55 10.47 2.98 -10.68
C MET A 55 10.21 4.03 -9.61
N LEU A 56 11.24 4.77 -9.18
CA LEU A 56 11.08 5.88 -8.24
C LEU A 56 10.09 6.92 -8.76
N MET A 57 10.13 7.24 -10.06
CA MET A 57 9.17 8.17 -10.69
C MET A 57 7.74 7.64 -10.63
N ILE A 58 7.52 6.35 -10.90
CA ILE A 58 6.18 5.73 -10.81
C ILE A 58 5.66 5.79 -9.37
N PHE A 59 6.48 5.40 -8.38
CA PHE A 59 6.09 5.45 -6.97
C PHE A 59 5.81 6.89 -6.50
N TYR A 60 6.60 7.87 -6.95
CA TYR A 60 6.38 9.28 -6.68
C TYR A 60 5.02 9.77 -7.22
N LEU A 61 4.67 9.37 -8.46
CA LEU A 61 3.37 9.70 -9.05
C LEU A 61 2.22 9.04 -8.27
N LEU A 62 2.36 7.79 -7.86
CA LEU A 62 1.36 7.10 -7.04
C LEU A 62 1.18 7.75 -5.67
N GLU A 63 2.26 8.16 -5.03
CA GLU A 63 2.22 8.86 -3.74
C GLU A 63 1.56 10.23 -3.86
N ARG A 64 1.80 10.97 -4.94
CA ARG A 64 1.06 12.21 -5.26
C ARG A 64 -0.44 11.98 -5.42
N ARG A 65 -0.87 10.78 -5.82
CA ARG A 65 -2.29 10.40 -5.91
C ARG A 65 -2.85 9.87 -4.58
N GLY A 66 -2.02 9.77 -3.52
CA GLY A 66 -2.40 9.18 -2.24
C GLY A 66 -2.63 7.67 -2.29
N LEU A 67 -2.12 6.99 -3.32
CA LEU A 67 -2.30 5.56 -3.52
C LEU A 67 -1.11 4.79 -2.94
N SER A 68 -1.39 3.86 -2.02
CA SER A 68 -0.41 2.84 -1.64
C SER A 68 -0.19 1.86 -2.78
N PHE A 69 0.96 1.19 -2.85
CA PHE A 69 1.23 0.20 -3.90
C PHE A 69 0.12 -0.89 -4.03
N PRO A 70 -0.40 -1.49 -2.94
CA PRO A 70 -1.51 -2.42 -3.04
C PRO A 70 -2.81 -1.77 -3.54
N ALA A 71 -3.07 -0.50 -3.20
CA ALA A 71 -4.22 0.23 -3.72
C ALA A 71 -4.07 0.54 -5.22
N ALA A 72 -2.87 0.94 -5.65
CA ALA A 72 -2.53 1.18 -7.05
C ALA A 72 -2.69 -0.09 -7.90
N MET A 73 -2.27 -1.26 -7.40
CA MET A 73 -2.50 -2.54 -8.08
C MET A 73 -3.98 -2.89 -8.20
N ARG A 74 -4.81 -2.54 -7.21
CA ARG A 74 -6.26 -2.74 -7.29
C ARG A 74 -6.90 -1.79 -8.29
N SER A 75 -6.52 -0.52 -8.31
CA SER A 75 -7.02 0.44 -9.29
C SER A 75 -6.60 0.07 -10.70
N LEU A 76 -5.35 -0.36 -10.90
CA LEU A 76 -4.83 -0.83 -12.18
C LEU A 76 -5.60 -2.07 -12.67
N ARG A 77 -5.89 -3.02 -11.78
CA ARG A 77 -6.71 -4.19 -12.11
C ARG A 77 -8.12 -3.79 -12.55
N VAL A 78 -8.78 -2.91 -11.80
CA VAL A 78 -10.13 -2.43 -12.13
C VAL A 78 -10.12 -1.66 -13.45
N TRP A 79 -9.09 -0.86 -13.69
CA TRP A 79 -8.90 -0.15 -14.95
C TRP A 79 -8.76 -1.12 -16.14
N PHE A 80 -8.02 -2.22 -15.98
CA PHE A 80 -7.83 -3.23 -17.02
C PHE A 80 -9.10 -4.07 -17.29
N ILE A 81 -9.83 -4.49 -16.24
CA ILE A 81 -11.04 -5.31 -16.36
C ILE A 81 -12.25 -4.48 -16.84
N GLY A 82 -12.25 -3.18 -16.54
CA GLY A 82 -13.34 -2.28 -16.86
C GLY A 82 -14.43 -2.20 -15.78
N THR A 83 -15.46 -1.40 -16.06
CA THR A 83 -16.52 -1.02 -15.10
C THR A 83 -17.62 -2.07 -14.96
N LYS A 84 -17.72 -3.02 -15.89
CA LYS A 84 -18.77 -4.04 -15.89
C LYS A 84 -18.52 -5.07 -14.79
N ARG A 85 -19.22 -4.89 -13.67
CA ARG A 85 -19.26 -5.84 -12.55
C ARG A 85 -20.62 -6.55 -12.58
N PRO A 86 -20.79 -7.64 -13.34
CA PRO A 86 -22.06 -8.36 -13.34
C PRO A 86 -22.34 -8.81 -11.91
N GLY A 87 -23.47 -8.36 -11.35
CA GLY A 87 -23.91 -8.80 -10.03
C GLY A 87 -24.08 -10.32 -10.02
N TRP A 88 -23.72 -10.96 -8.92
CA TRP A 88 -24.00 -12.38 -8.72
C TRP A 88 -25.50 -12.61 -8.95
N ILE A 89 -25.85 -13.51 -9.88
CA ILE A 89 -27.22 -13.89 -10.21
C ILE A 89 -28.03 -14.14 -8.92
N TRP A 90 -29.20 -13.48 -8.82
CA TRP A 90 -30.05 -13.46 -7.62
C TRP A 90 -30.51 -14.86 -7.18
N THR A 91 -30.56 -15.84 -8.09
CA THR A 91 -31.04 -17.21 -7.80
C THR A 91 -30.13 -18.00 -6.87
N ARG A 92 -28.94 -17.50 -6.50
CA ARG A 92 -28.05 -18.12 -5.50
C ARG A 92 -27.89 -17.29 -4.23
N ARG A 93 -28.93 -16.58 -3.79
CA ARG A 93 -28.98 -16.02 -2.43
C ARG A 93 -29.19 -17.18 -1.44
N ARG A 94 -28.11 -17.71 -0.86
CA ARG A 94 -28.25 -18.52 0.36
C ARG A 94 -28.87 -17.61 1.42
N LYS A 95 -30.09 -17.93 1.85
CA LYS A 95 -30.67 -17.29 3.04
C LYS A 95 -29.73 -17.60 4.20
N LEU A 96 -29.36 -16.58 4.96
CA LEU A 96 -28.74 -16.79 6.27
C LEU A 96 -29.77 -17.56 7.11
N GLN A 97 -29.57 -18.86 7.28
CA GLN A 97 -30.34 -19.64 8.24
C GLN A 97 -29.66 -19.44 9.59
N ASP A 98 -30.27 -18.57 10.39
CA ASP A 98 -29.93 -18.44 11.79
C ASP A 98 -30.56 -19.63 12.54
N THR A 99 -29.81 -20.73 12.62
CA THR A 99 -30.16 -21.86 13.49
C THR A 99 -29.72 -21.48 14.89
N GLY A 100 -30.58 -20.75 15.60
CA GLY A 100 -30.34 -20.35 16.98
C GLY A 100 -29.99 -21.56 17.84
N SER A 101 -28.71 -21.65 18.18
CA SER A 101 -28.08 -22.59 19.11
C SER A 101 -27.24 -21.80 20.09
#